data_AF-I7LII5-F1
#
_entry.id   AF-I7LII5-F1
#
_cell.length_a   1.000
_cell.length_b   1.000
_cell.length_c   1.000
_cell.angle_alpha   90.00
_cell.angle_beta   90.00
_cell.angle_gamma   90.00
#
_symmetry.space_group_name_H-M   'P 1'
#
loop_
_entity.id
_entity.type
_entity.pdbx_description
1 polymer ?
#
loop_
_entity_poly.entity_id
_entity_poly.type
_entity_poly.pdbx_seq_one_letter_code
_entity_poly.pdbx_strand_id
1 'polypeptide(L)'
;MNNIIQHDIIQQHLINFTTKLIKNVEEMLSKEWDFTKLVEVVKESTDELGRNIIKDFLEELDKAIKEDDKRKKEWIVERKDKKSIITLLGGIEYSRTYYKSKKERRI
;
A
#
# COMPACT_ATOMS: atom_id res chain seq x y z
N MET A 1 -1.13 -5.65 -15.09
CA MET A 1 -0.37 -4.51 -14.56
C MET A 1 0.94 -4.44 -15.33
N ASN A 2 1.30 -3.29 -15.88
CA ASN A 2 2.51 -3.14 -16.70
C ASN A 2 3.75 -3.00 -15.81
N ASN A 3 4.90 -3.53 -16.24
CA ASN A 3 6.18 -3.45 -15.53
C ASN A 3 6.61 -2.00 -15.23
N ILE A 4 6.24 -1.07 -16.11
CA ILE A 4 6.50 0.37 -15.93
C ILE A 4 5.81 0.88 -14.65
N ILE A 5 4.53 0.53 -14.44
CA ILE A 5 3.76 0.97 -13.26
C ILE A 5 4.36 0.41 -11.97
N GLN A 6 4.79 -0.86 -11.99
CA GLN A 6 5.43 -1.48 -10.82
C GLN A 6 6.75 -0.79 -10.45
N HIS A 7 7.56 -0.51 -11.47
CA HIS A 7 8.83 0.18 -11.30
C HIS A 7 8.62 1.59 -10.75
N ASP A 8 7.66 2.35 -11.29
CA ASP A 8 7.36 3.71 -10.84
C ASP A 8 6.90 3.74 -9.37
N ILE A 9 6.03 2.80 -8.95
CA ILE A 9 5.59 2.67 -7.55
C ILE A 9 6.81 2.44 -6.64
N ILE A 10 7.66 1.48 -6.97
CA ILE A 10 8.82 1.14 -6.14
C ILE A 10 9.78 2.32 -6.04
N GLN A 11 10.07 2.99 -7.17
CA GLN A 11 10.98 4.13 -7.19
C GLN A 11 10.48 5.30 -6.36
N GLN A 12 9.21 5.68 -6.48
CA GLN A 12 8.63 6.79 -5.73
C GLN A 12 8.69 6.53 -4.22
N HIS A 13 8.38 5.29 -3.79
CA HIS A 13 8.47 4.93 -2.37
C HIS A 13 9.90 4.90 -1.85
N LEU A 14 10.87 4.46 -2.66
CA LEU A 14 12.29 4.49 -2.27
C LEU A 14 12.84 5.91 -2.11
N ILE A 15 12.45 6.85 -2.98
CA ILE A 15 12.85 8.26 -2.86
C ILE A 15 12.27 8.86 -1.56
N ASN A 16 11.00 8.60 -1.29
CA ASN A 16 10.36 9.07 -0.06
C ASN A 16 10.98 8.44 1.19
N PHE A 17 11.28 7.15 1.15
CA PHE A 17 11.92 6.42 2.24
C PHE A 17 13.32 6.94 2.52
N THR A 18 14.16 7.10 1.50
CA THR A 18 15.54 7.58 1.70
C THR A 18 15.55 8.99 2.30
N THR A 19 14.70 9.89 1.80
CA THR A 19 14.55 11.24 2.34
C THR A 19 14.09 11.24 3.80
N LYS A 20 13.07 10.44 4.14
CA LYS A 20 12.57 10.32 5.51
C LYS A 20 13.59 9.68 6.45
N LEU A 21 14.26 8.61 6.01
CA LEU A 21 15.22 7.90 6.84
C LEU A 21 16.41 8.78 7.20
N ILE A 22 16.97 9.52 6.24
CA ILE A 22 18.06 10.47 6.49
C ILE A 22 17.65 11.47 7.57
N LYS A 23 16.48 12.10 7.40
CA LYS A 23 15.94 13.05 8.36
C LYS A 23 15.74 12.44 9.75
N ASN A 24 15.12 11.25 9.84
CA ASN A 24 14.85 10.58 11.10
C ASN A 24 16.15 10.20 11.83
N VAL A 25 17.17 9.75 11.09
CA VAL A 25 18.49 9.42 11.64
C VAL A 25 19.22 10.68 12.11
N GLU A 26 19.21 11.77 11.33
CA GLU A 26 19.81 13.05 11.73
C GLU A 26 19.15 13.60 13.00
N GLU A 27 17.81 13.59 13.06
CA GLU A 27 17.05 14.02 14.24
C GLU A 27 17.35 13.16 15.47
N MET A 28 17.49 11.84 15.29
CA MET A 28 17.87 10.92 16.37
C MET A 28 19.27 11.22 16.89
N LEU A 29 20.26 11.36 15.99
CA LEU A 29 21.66 11.65 16.34
C LEU A 29 21.84 13.02 17.00
N SER A 30 20.96 13.98 16.72
CA SER A 30 20.96 15.31 17.36
C SER A 30 20.49 15.29 18.83
N LYS A 31 19.93 14.16 19.29
CA LYS A 31 19.41 13.94 20.65
C LYS A 31 20.25 12.88 21.36
N GLU A 32 19.90 12.55 22.60
CA GLU A 32 20.44 11.38 23.29
C GLU A 32 20.01 10.10 22.55
N TRP A 33 20.96 9.47 21.86
CA TRP A 33 20.76 8.26 21.06
C TRP A 33 21.45 7.05 21.70
N ASP A 34 20.95 5.87 21.36
CA ASP A 34 21.58 4.60 21.65
C ASP A 34 21.36 3.65 20.46
N PHE A 35 22.02 2.50 20.48
CA PHE A 35 21.94 1.54 19.38
C PHE A 35 20.52 0.97 19.20
N THR A 36 19.75 0.82 20.29
CA THR A 36 18.37 0.33 20.24
C THR A 36 17.48 1.30 19.46
N LYS A 37 17.57 2.60 19.77
CA LYS A 37 16.84 3.66 19.04
C LYS A 37 17.19 3.69 17.56
N LEU A 38 18.46 3.48 17.21
CA LEU A 38 18.87 3.42 15.80
C LEU A 38 18.20 2.24 15.08
N VAL A 39 18.22 1.05 15.70
CA VAL A 39 17.56 -0.14 15.16
C VAL A 39 16.05 0.07 15.02
N GLU A 40 15.41 0.71 16.00
CA GLU A 40 13.98 1.05 15.97
C GLU A 40 13.65 2.00 14.82
N VAL A 41 14.37 3.10 14.66
CA VAL A 41 14.16 4.09 13.58
C VAL A 41 14.30 3.43 12.20
N VAL A 42 15.34 2.62 12.01
CA VAL A 42 15.56 1.91 10.74
C VAL A 42 14.42 0.91 10.50
N LYS A 43 14.06 0.12 11.51
CA LYS A 43 12.97 -0.86 11.41
C LYS A 43 11.65 -0.19 11.04
N GLU A 44 11.22 0.82 11.79
CA GLU A 44 9.96 1.51 11.56
C GLU A 44 9.90 2.11 10.15
N SER A 45 11.00 2.72 9.70
CA SER A 45 11.10 3.30 8.36
C SER A 45 11.00 2.23 7.27
N THR A 46 11.65 1.08 7.45
CA THR A 46 11.58 -0.04 6.48
C THR A 46 10.22 -0.74 6.47
N ASP A 47 9.59 -0.91 7.63
CA ASP A 47 8.24 -1.45 7.72
C ASP A 47 7.24 -0.49 7.05
N GLU A 48 7.37 0.82 7.27
CA GLU A 48 6.56 1.84 6.60
C GLU A 48 6.72 1.80 5.07
N LEU A 49 7.96 1.73 4.57
CA LEU A 49 8.25 1.55 3.15
C LEU A 49 7.50 0.34 2.58
N GLY A 50 7.63 -0.82 3.23
CA GLY A 50 6.96 -2.04 2.80
C GLY A 50 5.44 -1.91 2.81
N ARG A 51 4.85 -1.34 3.87
CA ARG A 51 3.39 -1.11 3.96
C ARG A 51 2.89 -0.21 2.83
N ASN A 52 3.60 0.86 2.52
CA ASN A 52 3.20 1.83 1.49
C ASN A 52 3.28 1.23 0.08
N ILE A 53 4.35 0.47 -0.22
CA ILE A 53 4.47 -0.26 -1.48
C ILE A 53 3.29 -1.23 -1.63
N ILE A 54 3.07 -2.10 -0.64
CA ILE A 54 2.00 -3.11 -0.73
C ILE A 54 0.61 -2.47 -0.86
N LYS A 55 0.36 -1.36 -0.16
CA LYS A 55 -0.88 -0.60 -0.30
C LYS A 55 -1.12 -0.18 -1.75
N ASP A 56 -0.16 0.46 -2.39
CA ASP A 56 -0.32 0.94 -3.77
C ASP A 56 -0.46 -0.20 -4.77
N PHE A 57 0.27 -1.30 -4.56
CA PHE A 57 0.06 -2.52 -5.33
C PHE A 57 -1.38 -3.06 -5.19
N LEU A 58 -1.95 -3.07 -3.98
CA LEU A 58 -3.34 -3.50 -3.77
C LEU A 58 -4.34 -2.58 -4.47
N GLU A 59 -4.13 -1.27 -4.43
CA GLU A 59 -5.02 -0.29 -5.05
C GLU A 59 -4.92 -0.30 -6.58
N GLU A 60 -3.73 -0.54 -7.15
CA GLU A 60 -3.57 -0.73 -8.60
C GLU A 60 -4.17 -2.06 -9.09
N LEU A 61 -4.08 -3.12 -8.29
CA LEU A 61 -4.78 -4.37 -8.58
C LEU A 61 -6.31 -4.16 -8.55
N ASP A 62 -6.83 -3.42 -7.57
CA ASP A 62 -8.27 -3.06 -7.51
C ASP A 62 -8.71 -2.27 -8.76
N LYS A 63 -7.90 -1.29 -9.17
CA LYS A 63 -8.14 -0.51 -10.39
C LYS A 63 -8.14 -1.40 -11.64
N ALA A 64 -7.16 -2.28 -11.80
CA ALA A 64 -7.10 -3.21 -12.93
C ALA A 64 -8.33 -4.14 -12.98
N ILE A 65 -8.80 -4.60 -11.82
CA ILE A 65 -10.03 -5.42 -11.72
C ILE A 65 -11.26 -4.61 -12.14
N LYS A 66 -11.36 -3.35 -11.70
CA LYS A 66 -12.45 -2.44 -12.05
C LYS A 66 -12.46 -2.10 -13.54
N GLU A 67 -11.29 -1.99 -14.14
CA GLU A 67 -11.11 -1.64 -15.55
C GLU A 67 -11.28 -2.84 -16.51
N ASP A 68 -11.29 -4.08 -16.01
CA ASP A 68 -11.48 -5.29 -16.80
C ASP A 68 -12.87 -5.35 -17.48
N ASP A 69 -12.88 -5.33 -18.81
CA ASP A 69 -14.11 -5.30 -19.60
C ASP A 69 -14.92 -6.59 -19.53
N LYS A 70 -14.29 -7.75 -19.29
CA LYS A 70 -15.03 -9.01 -19.08
C LYS A 70 -15.78 -8.95 -17.77
N ARG A 71 -15.15 -8.43 -16.70
CA ARG A 71 -15.81 -8.27 -15.40
C ARG A 71 -16.95 -7.26 -15.45
N LYS A 72 -16.78 -6.12 -16.12
CA LYS A 72 -17.85 -5.10 -16.26
C LYS A 72 -19.11 -5.64 -16.93
N LYS A 73 -19.02 -6.70 -17.74
CA LYS A 73 -20.20 -7.36 -18.33
C LYS A 73 -21.05 -8.07 -17.28
N GLU A 74 -20.41 -8.73 -16.32
CA GLU A 74 -21.07 -9.60 -15.34
C GLU A 74 -21.30 -8.94 -13.97
N TRP A 75 -20.53 -7.90 -13.64
CA TRP A 75 -20.49 -7.28 -12.32
C TRP A 75 -20.72 -5.78 -12.39
N ILE A 76 -21.38 -5.23 -11.38
CA ILE A 76 -21.51 -3.79 -11.14
C ILE A 76 -20.78 -3.43 -9.86
N VAL A 77 -20.21 -2.23 -9.81
CA VAL A 77 -19.66 -1.66 -8.57
C VAL A 77 -20.82 -1.41 -7.63
N GLU A 78 -20.77 -2.03 -6.45
CA GLU A 78 -21.77 -1.84 -5.40
C GLU A 78 -21.35 -0.70 -4.46
N ARG A 79 -20.09 -0.70 -4.02
CA ARG A 79 -19.52 0.32 -3.14
C ARG A 79 -17.99 0.28 -3.14
N LYS A 80 -17.40 1.27 -2.50
CA LYS A 80 -15.96 1.38 -2.26
C LYS A 80 -15.74 1.66 -0.77
N ASP A 81 -15.00 0.77 -0.11
CA ASP A 81 -14.75 0.87 1.33
C ASP A 81 -13.24 0.90 1.62
N LYS A 82 -12.90 1.21 2.86
CA LYS A 82 -11.57 0.96 3.43
C LYS A 82 -11.49 -0.47 3.95
N LYS A 83 -10.37 -1.12 3.69
CA LYS A 83 -10.08 -2.46 4.20
C LYS A 83 -8.71 -2.45 4.85
N SER A 84 -8.62 -3.09 6.01
CA SER A 84 -7.36 -3.29 6.72
C SER A 84 -6.97 -4.76 6.72
N ILE A 85 -5.67 -5.01 6.55
CA ILE A 85 -5.03 -6.33 6.68
C ILE A 85 -3.84 -6.21 7.63
N ILE A 86 -3.61 -7.23 8.44
CA ILE A 86 -2.46 -7.30 9.36
C ILE A 86 -1.40 -8.17 8.70
N THR A 87 -0.16 -7.68 8.70
CA THR A 87 1.00 -8.37 8.11
C THR A 87 2.19 -8.29 9.06
N LEU A 88 3.29 -8.96 8.72
CA LEU A 88 4.56 -8.84 9.45
C LEU A 88 5.14 -7.42 9.42
N LEU A 89 4.75 -6.61 8.42
CA LEU A 89 5.12 -5.19 8.29
C LEU A 89 4.20 -4.27 9.11
N GLY A 90 3.23 -4.83 9.85
CA GLY A 90 2.16 -4.09 10.51
C GLY A 90 0.86 -4.02 9.71
N GLY A 91 -0.06 -3.18 10.18
CA GLY A 91 -1.39 -3.00 9.57
C GLY A 91 -1.34 -2.15 8.30
N ILE A 92 -1.95 -2.65 7.22
CA ILE A 92 -2.06 -1.94 5.94
C ILE A 92 -3.54 -1.63 5.71
N GLU A 93 -3.88 -0.35 5.62
CA GLU A 93 -5.21 0.11 5.20
C GLU A 93 -5.17 0.57 3.74
N TYR A 94 -6.09 0.06 2.93
CA TYR A 94 -6.19 0.36 1.50
C TYR A 94 -7.66 0.49 1.08
N SER A 95 -7.91 1.12 -0.05
CA SER A 95 -9.25 1.22 -0.61
C SER A 95 -9.58 0.04 -1.53
N ARG A 96 -10.79 -0.50 -1.40
CA ARG A 96 -11.24 -1.67 -2.15
C ARG A 96 -12.62 -1.46 -2.75
N THR A 97 -12.80 -1.90 -3.98
CA THR A 97 -14.08 -1.91 -4.68
C THR A 97 -14.79 -3.25 -4.45
N TYR A 98 -16.06 -3.20 -4.05
CA TYR A 98 -16.93 -4.36 -3.91
C TYR A 98 -17.94 -4.41 -5.06
N TYR A 99 -18.25 -5.63 -5.48
CA TYR A 99 -19.03 -5.88 -6.68
C TYR A 99 -20.24 -6.75 -6.39
N LYS A 100 -21.34 -6.45 -7.07
CA LYS A 100 -22.53 -7.28 -7.10
C LYS A 100 -22.70 -7.91 -8.48
N SER A 101 -23.10 -9.18 -8.52
CA SER A 101 -23.36 -9.87 -9.77
C SER A 101 -24.64 -9.34 -10.41
N LYS A 102 -24.61 -9.09 -11.72
CA LYS A 102 -25.82 -8.73 -12.49
C LYS A 102 -26.78 -9.90 -12.64
N LYS A 103 -26.30 -11.14 -12.48
CA LYS A 103 -27.10 -12.36 -12.58
C LYS A 103 -27.88 -12.68 -11.31
N GLU A 104 -27.65 -11.93 -10.23
CA GLU A 104 -28.30 -12.17 -8.95
C GLU A 104 -29.75 -11.67 -8.97
N ARG A 105 -30.67 -12.54 -9.41
CA ARG A 105 -32.09 -12.46 -9.05
C ARG A 105 -32.17 -12.79 -7.56
N ARG A 106 -32.54 -11.80 -6.73
CA ARG A 106 -33.04 -12.09 -5.38
C ARG A 106 -34.30 -12.95 -5.55
N ILE A 107 -34.24 -14.18 -5.03
CA ILE A 107 -35.41 -15.01 -4.74
C ILE A 107 -36.06 -14.43 -3.48
#